data_AF-A0A2E9R5X6-F1
#
_entry.id   AF-A0A2E9R5X6-F1
#
_cell.length_a   1.000
_cell.length_b   1.000
_cell.length_c   1.000
_cell.angle_alpha   90.00
_cell.angle_beta   90.00
_cell.angle_gamma   90.00
#
_symmetry.space_group_name_H-M   'P 1'
#
loop_
_entity.id
_entity.type
_entity.pdbx_description
1 polymer ?
#
loop_
_entity_poly.entity_id
_entity_poly.type
_entity_poly.pdbx_seq_one_letter_code
_entity_poly.pdbx_strand_id
1 'polypeptide(L)'
;MRLCMFVFCLFFSMNVYADVVPPPPTDCSKGSQPTTSHAGPYCKPYTCNDVADCQPAGLVCSSITLCIETVSTQCGRVPCTLKKVLGTCADPTTCKSPAKCETGTRCVDKADPEPAKEPTTEKAQEPSKETSTEKVTEPSKEQPPEPRSEPTQPDIHTKDDAPKENAPEKTVEKVAETPVKDTKTPEVETKDKVVGEKGESQDTKEGTPSGCGCDVGGASVGWFVVLGLYFLGLIWLKRRRQSV
;
A
#
# COMPACT_ATOMS: atom_id res chain seq x y z
N MET A 1 39.05 -33.39 -16.99
CA MET A 1 37.76 -32.70 -17.23
C MET A 1 36.94 -32.45 -15.96
N ARG A 2 36.75 -33.41 -15.03
CA ARG A 2 35.96 -33.18 -13.80
C ARG A 2 36.51 -32.12 -12.83
N LEU A 3 37.83 -31.91 -12.80
CA LEU A 3 38.46 -30.88 -11.95
C LEU A 3 38.20 -29.44 -12.46
N CYS A 4 38.09 -29.23 -13.77
CA CYS A 4 37.84 -27.91 -14.35
C CYS A 4 36.46 -27.35 -14.00
N MET A 5 35.44 -28.20 -13.86
CA MET A 5 34.08 -27.71 -13.57
C MET A 5 33.94 -27.18 -12.14
N PHE A 6 34.63 -27.79 -11.17
CA PHE A 6 34.63 -27.32 -9.78
C PHE A 6 35.35 -25.98 -9.58
N VAL A 7 36.44 -25.75 -10.32
CA VAL A 7 37.15 -24.45 -10.28
C VAL A 7 36.30 -23.36 -10.92
N PHE A 8 35.56 -23.67 -11.99
CA PHE A 8 34.67 -22.69 -12.62
C PHE A 8 33.53 -22.27 -11.68
N CYS A 9 32.85 -23.20 -10.99
CA CYS A 9 31.77 -22.85 -10.05
C CYS A 9 32.22 -21.95 -8.89
N LEU A 10 33.46 -22.06 -8.41
CA LEU A 10 33.97 -21.22 -7.32
C LEU A 10 34.27 -19.77 -7.75
N PHE A 11 34.57 -19.54 -9.04
CA PHE A 11 34.85 -18.20 -9.56
C PHE A 11 33.60 -17.38 -9.91
N PHE A 12 32.41 -17.99 -10.00
CA PHE A 12 31.13 -17.29 -10.25
C PHE A 12 30.29 -17.06 -8.99
N SER A 13 30.94 -16.94 -7.82
CA SER A 13 30.27 -16.38 -6.63
C SER A 13 30.17 -14.85 -6.79
N MET A 14 29.48 -14.39 -7.84
CA MET A 14 29.15 -12.98 -7.97
C MET A 14 28.15 -12.65 -6.86
N ASN A 15 28.52 -11.68 -6.02
CA ASN A 15 27.64 -11.15 -4.99
C ASN A 15 26.36 -10.65 -5.67
N VAL A 16 25.28 -11.41 -5.57
CA VAL A 16 23.95 -10.96 -5.93
C VAL A 16 23.54 -9.99 -4.83
N TYR A 17 23.64 -8.70 -5.10
CA TYR A 17 23.06 -7.68 -4.24
C TYR A 17 21.55 -7.80 -4.37
N ALA A 18 20.92 -8.43 -3.38
CA ALA A 18 19.48 -8.29 -3.19
C ALA A 18 19.18 -6.79 -3.09
N ASP A 19 18.11 -6.36 -3.75
CA ASP A 19 17.65 -4.98 -3.69
C ASP A 19 17.52 -4.57 -2.21
N VAL A 20 18.31 -3.58 -1.80
CA VAL A 20 18.40 -3.17 -0.40
C VAL A 20 17.15 -2.37 -0.09
N VAL A 21 16.16 -3.04 0.49
CA VAL A 21 14.95 -2.39 0.97
C VAL A 21 15.30 -1.60 2.24
N PRO A 22 15.12 -0.26 2.25
CA PRO A 22 15.41 0.55 3.43
C PRO A 22 14.52 0.14 4.61
N PRO A 23 14.97 0.34 5.87
CA PRO A 23 14.13 0.04 7.02
C PRO A 23 12.86 0.91 7.00
N PRO A 24 11.73 0.42 7.57
CA PRO A 24 10.53 1.22 7.75
C PRO A 24 10.79 2.53 8.52
N PRO A 25 9.97 3.57 8.33
CA PRO A 25 10.11 4.81 9.10
C PRO A 25 9.88 4.55 10.60
N THR A 26 10.53 5.31 11.48
CA THR A 26 10.36 5.15 12.94
C THR A 26 9.04 5.72 13.44
N ASP A 27 8.58 6.79 12.79
CA ASP A 27 7.44 7.58 13.25
C ASP A 27 6.36 7.64 12.18
N CYS A 28 5.17 7.17 12.54
CA CYS A 28 3.98 7.22 11.73
C CYS A 28 2.85 7.90 12.49
N SER A 29 1.96 8.58 11.75
CA SER A 29 0.78 9.20 12.36
C SER A 29 -0.15 8.14 12.95
N LYS A 30 -0.92 8.51 13.98
CA LYS A 30 -1.93 7.62 14.60
C LYS A 30 -2.85 7.01 13.53
N GLY A 31 -3.18 5.73 13.65
CA GLY A 31 -3.98 5.01 12.65
C GLY A 31 -3.19 4.54 11.41
N SER A 32 -1.86 4.66 11.41
CA SER A 32 -0.98 4.16 10.36
C SER A 32 0.19 3.37 10.95
N GLN A 33 0.77 2.47 10.14
CA GLN A 33 1.87 1.61 10.55
C GLN A 33 3.08 1.80 9.62
N PRO A 34 4.32 1.73 10.16
CA PRO A 34 5.52 1.85 9.36
C PRO A 34 5.70 0.62 8.48
N THR A 35 5.98 0.85 7.21
CA THR A 35 6.24 -0.20 6.23
C THR A 35 7.33 0.23 5.26
N THR A 36 7.84 -0.72 4.49
CA THR A 36 8.81 -0.46 3.44
C THR A 36 8.45 -1.22 2.17
N SER A 37 8.89 -0.69 1.03
CA SER A 37 8.70 -1.29 -0.30
C SER A 37 9.90 -0.95 -1.18
N HIS A 38 9.91 -1.47 -2.41
CA HIS A 38 10.87 -1.06 -3.44
C HIS A 38 10.80 0.44 -3.79
N ALA A 39 9.68 1.11 -3.48
CA ALA A 39 9.54 2.55 -3.63
C ALA A 39 10.05 3.35 -2.42
N GLY A 40 10.59 2.67 -1.40
CA GLY A 40 11.11 3.26 -0.16
C GLY A 40 10.19 3.09 1.06
N PRO A 41 10.59 3.69 2.20
CA PRO A 41 9.86 3.61 3.46
C PRO A 41 8.65 4.55 3.46
N TYR A 42 7.53 4.11 4.02
CA TYR A 42 6.30 4.92 4.12
C TYR A 42 5.38 4.45 5.24
N CYS A 43 4.40 5.28 5.61
CA CYS A 43 3.34 4.92 6.54
C CYS A 43 2.11 4.41 5.76
N LYS A 44 1.69 3.17 6.03
CA LYS A 44 0.50 2.55 5.43
C LYS A 44 -0.69 2.70 6.39
N PRO A 45 -1.93 2.90 5.90
CA PRO A 45 -3.11 2.87 6.76
C PRO A 45 -3.22 1.54 7.52
N TYR A 46 -3.46 1.61 8.84
CA TYR A 46 -3.62 0.42 9.67
C TYR A 46 -5.10 0.08 9.84
N THR A 47 -5.70 -0.52 8.80
CA THR A 47 -7.13 -0.80 8.71
C THR A 47 -7.56 -1.96 9.60
N CYS A 48 -8.75 -1.88 10.19
CA CYS A 48 -9.37 -2.93 10.99
C CYS A 48 -10.89 -2.99 10.77
N ASN A 49 -11.48 -4.15 10.97
CA ASN A 49 -12.93 -4.34 11.09
C ASN A 49 -13.34 -4.44 12.56
N ASP A 50 -12.50 -5.08 13.38
CA ASP A 50 -12.70 -5.21 14.82
C ASP A 50 -11.40 -5.07 15.62
N VAL A 51 -11.47 -5.20 16.95
CA VAL A 51 -10.33 -5.04 17.86
C VAL A 51 -9.32 -6.19 17.75
N ALA A 52 -9.73 -7.39 17.30
CA ALA A 52 -8.84 -8.54 17.15
C ALA A 52 -7.87 -8.37 15.97
N ASP A 53 -8.25 -7.59 14.95
CA ASP A 53 -7.39 -7.22 13.82
C ASP A 53 -6.19 -6.35 14.25
N CYS A 54 -6.28 -5.69 15.40
CA CYS A 54 -5.29 -4.73 15.84
C CYS A 54 -4.17 -5.38 16.67
N GLN A 55 -2.96 -5.37 16.10
CA GLN A 55 -1.74 -5.90 16.72
C GLN A 55 -0.65 -4.81 16.86
N PRO A 56 0.12 -4.78 17.95
CA PRO A 56 0.03 -5.64 19.13
C PRO A 56 -1.19 -5.32 20.01
N ALA A 57 -1.40 -6.12 21.06
CA ALA A 57 -2.42 -5.86 22.06
C ALA A 57 -2.28 -4.46 22.68
N GLY A 58 -3.40 -3.79 22.94
CA GLY A 58 -3.45 -2.41 23.45
C GLY A 58 -3.96 -1.38 22.44
N LEU A 59 -4.12 -1.80 21.18
CA LEU A 59 -4.80 -1.02 20.15
C LEU A 59 -6.32 -1.28 20.18
N VAL A 60 -7.09 -0.29 19.74
CA VAL A 60 -8.55 -0.38 19.51
C VAL A 60 -8.86 -0.01 18.07
N CYS A 61 -9.90 -0.63 17.53
CA CYS A 61 -10.42 -0.26 16.21
C CYS A 61 -11.35 0.94 16.34
N SER A 62 -10.90 2.12 15.89
CA SER A 62 -11.65 3.37 15.98
C SER A 62 -11.70 4.08 14.62
N SER A 63 -12.73 4.90 14.40
CA SER A 63 -12.89 5.66 13.17
C SER A 63 -12.02 6.92 13.20
N ILE A 64 -11.02 7.00 12.33
CA ILE A 64 -10.11 8.15 12.22
C ILE A 64 -10.04 8.67 10.79
N THR A 65 -9.80 9.97 10.66
CA THR A 65 -9.61 10.70 9.41
C THR A 65 -8.12 10.90 9.12
N LEU A 66 -7.65 10.40 7.98
CA LEU A 66 -6.25 10.46 7.55
C LEU A 66 -6.10 11.17 6.20
N CYS A 67 -5.03 11.94 6.05
CA CYS A 67 -4.58 12.42 4.75
C CYS A 67 -3.86 11.30 4.00
N ILE A 68 -4.52 10.74 3.00
CA ILE A 68 -4.01 9.63 2.20
C ILE A 68 -3.65 10.12 0.80
N GLU A 69 -2.39 9.91 0.42
CA GLU A 69 -1.88 10.07 -0.94
C GLU A 69 -1.86 8.71 -1.63
N THR A 70 -2.47 8.60 -2.81
CA THR A 70 -2.36 7.39 -3.65
C THR A 70 -1.29 7.61 -4.70
N VAL A 71 -0.17 6.89 -4.57
CA VAL A 71 0.97 6.98 -5.49
C VAL A 71 0.97 5.75 -6.39
N SER A 72 1.00 5.97 -7.70
CA SER A 72 1.25 4.89 -8.67
C SER A 72 2.77 4.71 -8.80
N THR A 73 3.27 3.50 -8.54
CA THR A 73 4.70 3.15 -8.63
C THR A 73 4.89 1.80 -9.31
N GLN A 74 6.12 1.33 -9.44
CA GLN A 74 6.45 0.00 -9.95
C GLN A 74 6.83 -0.93 -8.80
N CYS A 75 6.05 -2.00 -8.62
CA CYS A 75 6.38 -3.09 -7.70
C CYS A 75 7.13 -4.16 -8.51
N GLY A 76 8.44 -3.99 -8.64
CA GLY A 76 9.25 -4.79 -9.56
C GLY A 76 8.93 -4.43 -11.01
N ARG A 77 8.33 -5.37 -11.77
CA ARG A 77 7.98 -5.15 -13.19
C ARG A 77 6.51 -4.85 -13.43
N VAL A 78 5.71 -4.76 -12.36
CA VAL A 78 4.26 -4.57 -12.45
C VAL A 78 3.89 -3.22 -11.85
N PRO A 79 3.08 -2.38 -12.53
CA PRO A 79 2.56 -1.16 -11.92
C PRO A 79 1.68 -1.50 -10.71
N CYS A 80 1.86 -0.76 -9.63
CA CYS A 80 1.10 -0.94 -8.39
C CYS A 80 0.75 0.41 -7.78
N THR A 81 -0.30 0.45 -6.96
CA THR A 81 -0.73 1.63 -6.24
C THR A 81 -0.43 1.48 -4.76
N LEU A 82 0.18 2.51 -4.18
CA LEU A 82 0.47 2.59 -2.75
C LEU A 82 -0.38 3.69 -2.12
N LYS A 83 -1.04 3.38 -1.01
CA LYS A 83 -1.70 4.37 -0.14
C LYS A 83 -0.70 4.79 0.95
N LYS A 84 -0.23 6.03 0.88
CA LYS A 84 0.70 6.65 1.83
C LYS A 84 -0.07 7.60 2.75
N VAL A 85 0.08 7.43 4.05
CA VAL A 85 -0.47 8.36 5.06
C VAL A 85 0.51 9.50 5.28
N LEU A 86 0.05 10.74 5.11
CA LEU A 86 0.83 11.95 5.37
C LEU A 86 0.56 12.57 6.74
N GLY A 87 -0.60 12.27 7.34
CA GLY A 87 -1.04 12.85 8.61
C GLY A 87 -2.49 12.51 8.95
N THR A 88 -2.95 13.00 10.09
CA THR A 88 -4.38 13.06 10.45
C THR A 88 -5.00 14.37 9.92
N CYS A 89 -6.29 14.36 9.61
CA CYS A 89 -7.02 15.57 9.19
C CYS A 89 -8.30 15.74 10.02
N ALA A 90 -8.63 16.98 10.39
CA ALA A 90 -9.93 17.30 10.97
C ALA A 90 -11.00 17.51 9.87
N ASP A 91 -10.58 18.10 8.74
CA ASP A 91 -11.47 18.52 7.66
C ASP A 91 -10.94 18.04 6.29
N PRO A 92 -11.82 17.91 5.28
CA PRO A 92 -11.44 17.46 3.94
C PRO A 92 -10.44 18.38 3.23
N THR A 93 -10.38 19.64 3.62
CA THR A 93 -9.49 20.66 3.04
C THR A 93 -8.13 20.76 3.75
N THR A 94 -7.94 20.07 4.88
CA THR A 94 -6.67 20.10 5.63
C THR A 94 -5.54 19.44 4.85
N CYS A 95 -5.85 18.44 4.02
CA CYS A 95 -4.83 17.69 3.27
C CYS A 95 -4.33 18.50 2.07
N LYS A 96 -3.01 18.61 1.96
CA LYS A 96 -2.38 19.20 0.78
C LYS A 96 -2.51 18.25 -0.41
N SER A 97 -2.99 18.77 -1.55
CA SER A 97 -3.02 18.03 -2.81
C SER A 97 -1.63 17.45 -3.14
N PRO A 98 -1.53 16.17 -3.57
CA PRO A 98 -2.60 15.31 -4.07
C PRO A 98 -3.31 14.42 -3.01
N ALA A 99 -3.00 14.58 -1.72
CA ALA A 99 -3.63 13.78 -0.67
C ALA A 99 -5.10 14.18 -0.45
N LYS A 100 -5.92 13.21 -0.06
CA LYS A 100 -7.33 13.39 0.29
C LYS A 100 -7.57 12.96 1.74
N CYS A 101 -8.44 13.67 2.44
CA CYS A 101 -8.87 13.26 3.77
C CYS A 101 -9.87 12.10 3.63
N GLU A 102 -9.48 10.90 4.04
CA GLU A 102 -10.33 9.70 4.04
C GLU A 102 -10.66 9.31 5.48
N THR A 103 -11.95 9.11 5.79
CA THR A 103 -12.40 8.54 7.06
C THR A 103 -12.44 7.02 6.95
N GLY A 104 -11.97 6.30 7.96
CA GLY A 104 -12.17 4.86 8.05
C GLY A 104 -11.76 4.29 9.39
N THR A 105 -12.12 3.04 9.64
CA THR A 105 -11.74 2.29 10.84
C THR A 105 -10.26 1.92 10.81
N ARG A 106 -9.51 2.32 11.84
CA ARG A 106 -8.07 2.08 11.98
C ARG A 106 -7.72 1.64 13.39
N CYS A 107 -6.63 0.90 13.51
CA CYS A 107 -6.05 0.57 14.80
C CYS A 107 -5.33 1.78 15.38
N VAL A 108 -5.74 2.20 16.57
CA VAL A 108 -5.16 3.33 17.32
C VAL A 108 -4.90 2.90 18.75
N ASP A 109 -3.96 3.54 19.44
CA ASP A 109 -3.69 3.26 20.84
C ASP A 109 -4.93 3.55 21.70
N LYS A 110 -5.29 2.62 22.58
CA LYS A 110 -6.46 2.74 23.49
C LYS A 110 -6.42 3.99 24.37
N ALA A 111 -5.25 4.58 24.56
CA ALA A 111 -5.02 5.72 25.44
C ALA A 111 -5.52 7.05 24.87
N ASP A 112 -5.94 7.09 23.60
CA ASP A 112 -6.61 8.25 23.03
C ASP A 112 -8.13 8.03 23.10
N PRO A 113 -8.82 8.46 24.18
CA PRO A 113 -10.26 8.64 24.08
C PRO A 113 -10.47 9.60 22.91
N GLU A 114 -11.25 9.16 21.91
CA GLU A 114 -11.74 10.07 20.88
C GLU A 114 -12.20 11.36 21.56
N PRO A 115 -11.98 12.55 20.95
CA PRO A 115 -12.81 13.68 21.29
C PRO A 115 -14.22 13.22 20.98
N ALA A 116 -14.93 12.76 22.01
CA ALA A 116 -16.28 12.30 21.92
C ALA A 116 -16.98 13.40 21.13
N LYS A 117 -17.38 13.09 19.89
CA LYS A 117 -18.39 13.88 19.22
C LYS A 117 -19.53 13.77 20.19
N GLU A 118 -19.71 14.78 21.04
CA GLU A 118 -20.88 14.89 21.87
C GLU A 118 -22.01 14.55 20.92
N PRO A 119 -22.81 13.50 21.22
CA PRO A 119 -23.84 13.06 20.32
C PRO A 119 -24.60 14.33 20.00
N THR A 120 -24.49 14.78 18.74
CA THR A 120 -25.24 15.92 18.24
C THR A 120 -26.64 15.46 18.47
N THR A 121 -27.16 15.87 19.62
CA THR A 121 -28.51 15.59 20.05
C THR A 121 -29.25 16.44 19.05
N GLU A 122 -29.64 15.76 17.97
CA GLU A 122 -30.64 16.19 17.03
C GLU A 122 -31.86 16.45 17.90
N LYS A 123 -31.89 17.64 18.52
CA LYS A 123 -33.10 18.21 19.06
C LYS A 123 -33.98 18.26 17.84
N ALA A 124 -34.95 17.35 17.80
CA ALA A 124 -36.13 17.44 16.98
C ALA A 124 -36.61 18.90 17.07
N GLN A 125 -36.24 19.69 16.08
CA GLN A 125 -36.62 21.08 15.99
C GLN A 125 -38.00 21.04 15.36
N GLU A 126 -39.03 21.17 16.19
CA GLU A 126 -40.40 21.31 15.73
C GLU A 126 -40.51 22.45 14.69
N PRO A 127 -41.40 22.30 13.69
CA PRO A 127 -41.55 23.24 12.60
C PRO A 127 -42.29 24.49 13.09
N SER A 128 -41.55 25.53 13.49
CA SER A 128 -42.12 26.86 13.73
C SER A 128 -41.84 27.79 12.56
N LYS A 129 -42.84 27.83 11.67
CA LYS A 129 -43.39 28.97 10.92
C LYS A 129 -42.54 30.27 10.85
N GLU A 130 -42.29 30.66 9.60
CA GLU A 130 -42.30 32.01 8.99
C GLU A 130 -41.94 33.21 9.87
N THR A 131 -41.02 34.07 9.39
CA THR A 131 -41.29 35.51 9.10
C THR A 131 -40.04 36.25 8.61
N SER A 132 -40.21 36.91 7.45
CA SER A 132 -39.65 38.21 7.01
C SER A 132 -38.16 38.39 6.69
N THR A 133 -37.89 38.50 5.37
CA THR A 133 -37.40 39.70 4.66
C THR A 133 -36.66 40.81 5.44
N GLU A 134 -35.37 41.00 5.14
CA GLU A 134 -34.68 42.28 4.87
C GLU A 134 -33.26 41.94 4.35
N LYS A 135 -32.92 42.08 3.05
CA LYS A 135 -32.46 43.26 2.28
C LYS A 135 -31.36 44.08 2.98
N VAL A 136 -30.36 44.52 2.18
CA VAL A 136 -29.35 45.60 2.42
C VAL A 136 -28.06 45.08 3.08
N THR A 137 -26.81 45.33 2.65
CA THR A 137 -26.19 46.05 1.52
C THR A 137 -24.67 45.73 1.51
N GLU A 138 -24.09 45.62 0.31
CA GLU A 138 -22.64 45.64 0.02
C GLU A 138 -21.98 46.95 0.50
N PRO A 139 -20.70 46.95 0.88
CA PRO A 139 -19.74 47.45 -0.10
C PRO A 139 -18.38 46.74 -0.10
N SER A 140 -17.96 46.45 -1.33
CA SER A 140 -16.60 46.45 -1.85
C SER A 140 -15.60 47.32 -1.06
N LYS A 141 -14.45 46.71 -0.71
CA LYS A 141 -13.20 47.44 -0.52
C LYS A 141 -12.03 46.66 -1.12
N GLU A 142 -11.74 47.08 -2.35
CA GLU A 142 -10.53 46.90 -3.11
C GLU A 142 -9.28 47.32 -2.30
N GLN A 143 -8.24 46.49 -2.27
CA GLN A 143 -6.90 46.92 -1.87
C GLN A 143 -5.83 46.34 -2.81
N PRO A 144 -4.86 47.15 -3.28
CA PRO A 144 -3.92 46.81 -4.37
C PRO A 144 -2.75 45.90 -3.93
N PRO A 145 -1.98 45.34 -4.89
CA PRO A 145 -0.94 44.35 -4.64
C PRO A 145 0.38 44.96 -4.15
N GLU A 146 1.03 44.32 -3.18
CA GLU A 146 2.44 44.58 -2.84
C GLU A 146 3.38 43.69 -3.67
N PRO A 147 4.46 44.26 -4.26
CA PRO A 147 5.48 43.50 -4.96
C PRO A 147 6.57 43.04 -3.97
N ARG A 148 6.81 41.74 -3.86
CA ARG A 148 7.93 41.20 -3.07
C ARG A 148 8.88 40.38 -3.94
N SER A 149 9.96 41.08 -4.32
CA SER A 149 11.35 40.64 -4.47
C SER A 149 11.61 39.17 -4.80
N GLU A 150 11.91 38.94 -6.06
CA GLU A 150 12.59 37.77 -6.61
C GLU A 150 14.04 37.69 -6.09
N PRO A 151 14.48 36.57 -5.47
CA PRO A 151 15.90 36.29 -5.33
C PRO A 151 16.40 35.63 -6.61
N THR A 152 17.27 36.35 -7.32
CA THR A 152 18.10 35.85 -8.41
C THR A 152 18.83 34.58 -7.97
N GLN A 153 18.43 33.44 -8.52
CA GLN A 153 19.20 32.20 -8.44
C GLN A 153 20.31 32.25 -9.51
N PRO A 154 21.55 31.86 -9.19
CA PRO A 154 22.63 31.82 -10.17
C PRO A 154 22.39 30.69 -11.19
N ASP A 155 22.54 31.03 -12.47
CA ASP A 155 22.60 30.10 -13.60
C ASP A 155 23.61 28.97 -13.34
N ILE A 156 23.10 27.76 -13.08
CA ILE A 156 23.89 26.54 -13.21
C ILE A 156 23.73 26.09 -14.66
N HIS A 157 24.72 26.45 -15.48
CA HIS A 157 24.98 25.85 -16.78
C HIS A 157 25.07 24.31 -16.62
N THR A 158 23.98 23.63 -16.89
CA THR A 158 23.99 22.19 -17.13
C THR A 158 23.95 22.02 -18.63
N LYS A 159 25.07 21.55 -19.19
CA LYS A 159 25.21 21.23 -20.60
C LYS A 159 24.09 20.30 -21.04
N ASP A 160 23.50 20.67 -22.17
CA ASP A 160 22.63 19.86 -23.00
C ASP A 160 23.29 18.52 -23.34
N ASP A 161 22.82 17.44 -22.73
CA ASP A 161 22.88 16.11 -23.31
C ASP A 161 21.43 15.70 -23.63
N ALA A 162 21.02 16.02 -24.85
CA ALA A 162 19.74 15.66 -25.41
C ALA A 162 19.57 14.12 -25.47
N PRO A 163 18.53 13.54 -24.85
CA PRO A 163 18.13 12.19 -25.16
C PRO A 163 17.33 12.20 -26.46
N LYS A 164 17.82 11.45 -27.44
CA LYS A 164 17.14 11.10 -28.70
C LYS A 164 15.68 10.72 -28.43
N GLU A 165 14.80 11.53 -29.01
CA GLU A 165 13.41 11.19 -29.34
C GLU A 165 13.37 9.83 -30.04
N ASN A 166 12.80 8.82 -29.38
CA ASN A 166 12.22 7.69 -30.07
C ASN A 166 10.71 7.82 -29.87
N ALA A 167 10.05 8.33 -30.91
CA ALA A 167 8.60 8.37 -31.02
C ALA A 167 8.04 6.94 -30.99
N PRO A 168 7.09 6.60 -30.11
CA PRO A 168 6.33 5.37 -30.26
C PRO A 168 5.28 5.53 -31.38
N GLU A 169 5.37 4.59 -32.32
CA GLU A 169 4.43 4.34 -33.40
C GLU A 169 2.99 4.24 -32.87
N LYS A 170 2.10 5.04 -33.45
CA LYS A 170 0.69 5.13 -33.10
C LYS A 170 -0.07 3.94 -33.69
N THR A 171 -0.15 2.82 -32.99
CA THR A 171 -1.09 1.73 -33.32
C THR A 171 -2.50 2.15 -32.93
N VAL A 172 -3.30 2.50 -33.94
CA VAL A 172 -4.74 2.73 -33.82
C VAL A 172 -5.41 1.37 -33.70
N GLU A 173 -5.66 0.92 -32.47
CA GLU A 173 -6.49 -0.25 -32.20
C GLU A 173 -7.97 0.15 -32.28
N LYS A 174 -8.63 -0.39 -33.30
CA LYS A 174 -10.04 -0.20 -33.64
C LYS A 174 -10.90 -0.93 -32.60
N VAL A 175 -11.42 -0.19 -31.62
CA VAL A 175 -12.40 -0.72 -30.66
C VAL A 175 -13.69 -1.06 -31.42
N ALA A 176 -13.99 -2.34 -31.50
CA ALA A 176 -15.27 -2.84 -31.98
C ALA A 176 -16.31 -2.63 -30.86
N GLU A 177 -17.31 -1.79 -31.13
CA GLU A 177 -18.51 -1.69 -30.33
C GLU A 177 -19.19 -3.06 -30.25
N THR A 178 -19.33 -3.58 -29.04
CA THR A 178 -20.22 -4.70 -28.75
C THR A 178 -21.58 -4.15 -28.37
N PRO A 179 -22.68 -4.67 -28.95
CA PRO A 179 -24.02 -4.17 -28.65
C PRO A 179 -24.44 -4.54 -27.22
N VAL A 180 -24.88 -3.52 -26.48
CA VAL A 180 -25.55 -3.64 -25.18
C VAL A 180 -26.83 -4.45 -25.39
N LYS A 181 -26.87 -5.65 -24.80
CA LYS A 181 -28.07 -6.49 -24.78
C LYS A 181 -28.83 -6.18 -23.49
N ASP A 182 -29.93 -5.46 -23.63
CA ASP A 182 -30.89 -5.16 -22.56
C ASP A 182 -31.26 -6.43 -21.80
N THR A 183 -30.75 -6.54 -20.57
CA THR A 183 -31.14 -7.59 -19.64
C THR A 183 -32.27 -7.05 -18.79
N LYS A 184 -33.47 -7.43 -19.18
CA LYS A 184 -34.74 -7.22 -18.49
C LYS A 184 -34.66 -7.72 -17.04
N THR A 185 -34.80 -6.82 -16.09
CA THR A 185 -35.01 -7.09 -14.66
C THR A 185 -36.27 -7.93 -14.47
N PRO A 186 -36.20 -9.14 -13.89
CA PRO A 186 -37.39 -9.81 -13.37
C PRO A 186 -37.73 -9.22 -11.99
N GLU A 187 -38.92 -8.65 -11.93
CA GLU A 187 -39.67 -8.32 -10.72
C GLU A 187 -39.89 -9.62 -9.93
N VAL A 188 -39.24 -9.76 -8.77
CA VAL A 188 -39.44 -10.90 -7.87
C VAL A 188 -40.38 -10.47 -6.76
N GLU A 189 -41.61 -10.98 -6.90
CA GLU A 189 -42.69 -11.02 -5.92
C GLU A 189 -42.20 -11.74 -4.64
N THR A 190 -42.16 -11.01 -3.53
CA THR A 190 -41.91 -11.57 -2.20
C THR A 190 -43.08 -12.45 -1.78
N LYS A 191 -42.84 -13.76 -1.70
CA LYS A 191 -43.76 -14.71 -1.07
C LYS A 191 -43.05 -15.46 0.05
N ASP A 192 -43.52 -15.20 1.26
CA ASP A 192 -43.15 -15.90 2.49
C ASP A 192 -43.20 -17.42 2.32
N LYS A 193 -42.08 -18.10 2.58
CA LYS A 193 -42.13 -19.49 3.03
C LYS A 193 -40.91 -19.87 3.86
N VAL A 194 -41.18 -20.03 5.16
CA VAL A 194 -40.42 -20.83 6.11
C VAL A 194 -40.21 -22.23 5.56
N VAL A 195 -38.99 -22.75 5.66
CA VAL A 195 -38.59 -24.12 6.09
C VAL A 195 -37.13 -24.32 5.66
N GLY A 196 -36.31 -24.74 6.64
CA GLY A 196 -34.86 -24.77 6.51
C GLY A 196 -34.33 -25.80 5.54
N GLU A 197 -33.16 -25.48 5.00
CA GLU A 197 -32.23 -26.45 4.45
C GLU A 197 -30.80 -26.04 4.74
N LYS A 198 -30.00 -27.07 5.00
CA LYS A 198 -28.64 -27.05 5.52
C LYS A 198 -27.71 -26.65 4.37
N GLY A 199 -27.31 -25.38 4.33
CA GLY A 199 -26.40 -24.83 3.32
C GLY A 199 -24.94 -25.10 3.70
N GLU A 200 -24.32 -26.03 2.98
CA GLU A 200 -22.88 -26.25 2.91
C GLU A 200 -22.20 -24.97 2.42
N SER A 201 -21.44 -24.33 3.32
CA SER A 201 -20.71 -23.10 3.06
C SER A 201 -19.55 -23.39 2.11
N GLN A 202 -19.64 -22.89 0.89
CA GLN A 202 -18.49 -22.86 -0.02
C GLN A 202 -17.45 -21.89 0.54
N ASP A 203 -16.32 -22.47 0.95
CA ASP A 203 -15.06 -21.80 1.26
C ASP A 203 -14.73 -20.75 0.19
N THR A 204 -14.85 -19.49 0.58
CA THR A 204 -14.26 -18.40 -0.17
C THR A 204 -12.78 -18.46 0.13
N LYS A 205 -11.96 -18.91 -0.84
CA LYS A 205 -10.50 -18.89 -0.75
C LYS A 205 -10.05 -17.47 -0.42
N GLU A 206 -9.78 -17.23 0.86
CA GLU A 206 -9.00 -16.10 1.32
C GLU A 206 -7.66 -16.12 0.58
N GLY A 207 -7.45 -15.07 -0.22
CA GLY A 207 -6.17 -14.81 -0.84
C GLY A 207 -5.14 -14.64 0.27
N THR A 208 -4.34 -15.67 0.47
CA THR A 208 -3.15 -15.62 1.32
C THR A 208 -2.36 -14.37 0.91
N PRO A 209 -2.12 -13.40 1.80
CA PRO A 209 -1.25 -12.30 1.47
C PRO A 209 0.10 -12.91 1.11
N SER A 210 0.55 -12.65 -0.11
CA SER A 210 1.92 -12.92 -0.56
C SER A 210 2.88 -12.10 0.31
N GLY A 211 3.08 -12.56 1.54
CA GLY A 211 4.26 -12.25 2.30
C GLY A 211 5.40 -12.84 1.49
N CYS A 212 6.24 -11.98 0.92
CA CYS A 212 7.58 -12.31 0.51
C CYS A 212 8.41 -12.62 1.78
N GLY A 213 7.96 -13.60 2.56
CA GLY A 213 8.79 -14.29 3.52
C GLY A 213 9.66 -15.22 2.71
N CYS A 214 10.95 -14.91 2.64
CA CYS A 214 11.96 -15.93 2.41
C CYS A 214 11.88 -16.90 3.59
N ASP A 215 10.86 -17.76 3.61
CA ASP A 215 10.80 -18.92 4.47
C ASP A 215 11.89 -19.86 3.94
N VAL A 216 13.09 -19.70 4.48
CA VAL A 216 14.22 -20.58 4.20
C VAL A 216 13.86 -21.88 4.89
N GLY A 217 13.04 -22.69 4.22
CA GLY A 217 12.51 -23.95 4.73
C GLY A 217 13.61 -24.76 5.39
N GLY A 218 13.56 -24.81 6.72
CA GLY A 218 14.60 -25.33 7.62
C GLY A 218 14.83 -26.84 7.56
N ALA A 219 14.41 -27.53 6.50
CA ALA A 219 14.55 -28.98 6.37
C ALA A 219 15.65 -29.42 5.38
N SER A 220 16.09 -28.56 4.46
CA SER A 220 16.96 -29.01 3.35
C SER A 220 18.46 -28.77 3.58
N VAL A 221 18.85 -27.90 4.51
CA VAL A 221 20.28 -27.56 4.71
C VAL A 221 21.07 -28.74 5.32
N GLY A 222 20.42 -29.57 6.13
CA GLY A 222 21.07 -30.71 6.80
C GLY A 222 21.59 -31.78 5.83
N TRP A 223 20.86 -32.09 4.76
CA TRP A 223 21.23 -33.17 3.85
C TRP A 223 22.46 -32.83 2.99
N PHE A 224 22.62 -31.56 2.59
CA PHE A 224 23.78 -31.12 1.82
C PHE A 224 25.07 -31.17 2.64
N VAL A 225 25.01 -30.86 3.95
CA VAL A 225 26.17 -30.97 4.84
C VAL A 225 26.58 -32.43 5.02
N VAL A 226 25.63 -33.34 5.21
CA VAL A 226 25.89 -34.78 5.37
C VAL A 226 26.49 -35.38 4.08
N LEU A 227 25.92 -35.06 2.92
CA LEU A 227 26.49 -35.48 1.63
C LEU A 227 27.89 -34.91 1.41
N GLY A 228 28.11 -33.63 1.75
CA GLY A 228 29.42 -32.98 1.63
C GLY A 228 30.49 -33.70 2.44
N LEU A 229 30.21 -34.03 3.71
CA LEU A 229 31.12 -34.77 4.57
C LEU A 229 31.38 -36.20 4.07
N TYR A 230 30.36 -36.87 3.55
CA TYR A 230 30.50 -38.20 2.95
C TYR A 230 31.47 -38.20 1.76
N PHE A 231 31.33 -37.23 0.84
CA PHE A 231 32.24 -37.09 -0.31
C PHE A 231 33.68 -36.77 0.11
N LEU A 232 33.88 -35.90 1.11
CA LEU A 232 35.20 -35.61 1.66
C LEU A 232 35.86 -36.87 2.25
N GLY A 233 35.09 -37.71 2.95
CA GLY A 233 35.56 -38.99 3.48
C GLY A 233 36.02 -39.94 2.37
N LEU A 234 35.25 -40.07 1.28
CA LEU A 234 35.62 -40.92 0.14
C LEU A 234 36.90 -40.42 -0.56
N ILE A 235 37.07 -39.11 -0.69
CA ILE A 235 38.29 -38.51 -1.27
C ILE A 235 39.50 -38.84 -0.39
N TRP A 236 39.38 -38.69 0.93
CA TRP A 236 40.46 -39.00 1.87
C TRP A 236 40.84 -40.49 1.83
N LEU A 237 39.85 -41.39 1.79
CA LEU A 237 40.06 -42.84 1.71
C LEU A 237 40.81 -43.24 0.43
N LYS A 238 40.47 -42.60 -0.70
CA LYS A 238 41.12 -42.84 -1.98
C LYS A 238 42.58 -42.34 -1.96
N ARG A 239 42.85 -41.20 -1.34
CA ARG A 239 44.21 -40.66 -1.19
C ARG A 239 45.10 -41.59 -0.37
N ARG A 240 44.57 -42.17 0.71
CA ARG A 240 45.31 -43.11 1.57
C ARG A 240 45.67 -44.42 0.86
N ARG A 241 44.86 -44.87 -0.11
CA ARG A 241 45.17 -46.06 -0.93
C ARG A 241 46.26 -45.81 -1.99
N GLN A 242 46.55 -44.55 -2.33
CA GLN A 242 47.61 -44.23 -3.30
C GLN A 242 48.97 -43.98 -2.64
N SER A 243 49.02 -43.88 -1.32
CA SER A 243 50.24 -43.66 -0.54
C SER A 243 50.80 -44.94 0.10
N VAL A 244 50.29 -46.11 -0.27
CA VAL A 244 50.77 -47.45 0.13
C VAL A 244 51.16 -48.19 -1.14
#